data_AF-A0A1H8YPU5-F1
#
_entry.id   AF-A0A1H8YPU5-F1
#
_cell.length_a   1.000
_cell.length_b   1.000
_cell.length_c   1.000
_cell.angle_alpha   90.00
_cell.angle_beta   90.00
_cell.angle_gamma   90.00
#
_symmetry.space_group_name_H-M   'P 1'
#
loop_
_entity.id
_entity.type
_entity.pdbx_description
1 polymer ?
#
loop_
_entity_poly.entity_id
_entity_poly.type
_entity_poly.pdbx_seq_one_letter_code
_entity_poly.pdbx_strand_id
1 'polypeptide(L)'
;MTTNDEIGRRVSANDVPLTEQRTTVAQRVGDLAQQRASVAHQLAAIEHQLGEVLADSAGIIRIDELAEFTDVPADDLTRWLDALTPAPAKRKKAPGTTSGTKRTVAERKPSTPPTPPPGKESAPRGPSMPVDHTGDAPARAMAQVP
;
A
#
# COMPACT_ATOMS: atom_id res chain seq x y z
N MET A 1 31.00 36.86 -25.19
CA MET A 1 31.22 35.59 -24.48
C MET A 1 30.33 35.61 -23.25
N THR A 2 29.40 34.67 -23.14
CA THR A 2 28.56 34.52 -21.94
C THR A 2 29.34 33.68 -20.94
N THR A 3 29.69 34.26 -19.79
CA THR A 3 30.40 33.57 -18.72
C THR A 3 29.54 32.43 -18.16
N ASN A 4 30.14 31.31 -17.77
CA ASN A 4 29.42 30.17 -17.19
C ASN A 4 28.48 30.56 -16.02
N ASP A 5 28.86 31.57 -15.24
CA ASP A 5 28.02 32.11 -14.15
C ASP A 5 26.68 32.68 -14.63
N GLU A 6 26.63 33.28 -15.81
CA GLU A 6 25.39 33.83 -16.39
C GLU A 6 24.48 32.72 -16.92
N ILE A 7 25.07 31.63 -17.45
CA ILE A 7 24.31 30.44 -17.85
C ILE A 7 23.71 29.77 -16.61
N GLY A 8 24.49 29.62 -15.53
CA GLY A 8 24.02 29.08 -14.25
C GLY A 8 22.84 29.86 -13.68
N ARG A 9 22.91 31.20 -13.67
CA ARG A 9 21.79 32.05 -13.20
C ARG A 9 20.51 31.88 -14.03
N ARG A 10 20.62 31.78 -15.36
CA ARG A 10 19.45 31.63 -16.23
C ARG A 10 18.78 30.27 -16.08
N VAL A 11 19.55 29.20 -15.85
CA VAL A 11 19.00 27.87 -15.56
C VAL A 11 18.31 27.85 -14.19
N SER A 12 18.98 28.31 -13.13
CA SER A 12 18.38 28.36 -11.80
C SER A 12 17.12 29.24 -11.75
N ALA A 13 17.12 30.39 -12.44
CA ALA A 13 15.94 31.25 -12.52
C ALA A 13 14.74 30.60 -13.23
N ASN A 14 14.99 29.72 -14.22
CA ASN A 14 13.95 28.96 -14.91
C ASN A 14 13.45 27.75 -14.09
N ASP A 15 14.30 27.14 -13.26
CA ASP A 15 13.95 25.98 -12.44
C ASP A 15 13.14 26.34 -11.19
N VAL A 16 13.31 27.56 -10.66
CA VAL A 16 12.54 28.06 -9.50
C VAL A 16 11.03 27.97 -9.71
N PRO A 17 10.41 28.54 -10.77
CA PRO A 17 8.97 28.48 -10.96
C PRO A 17 8.45 27.04 -11.17
N LEU A 18 9.23 26.17 -11.80
CA LEU A 18 8.87 24.76 -11.96
C LEU A 18 8.89 24.02 -10.60
N THR A 19 9.86 24.34 -9.75
CA THR A 19 9.98 23.78 -8.41
C THR A 19 8.86 24.25 -7.50
N GLU A 20 8.47 25.53 -7.57
CA GLU A 20 7.31 26.08 -6.87
C GLU A 20 6.02 25.38 -7.29
N GLN A 21 5.77 25.24 -8.60
CA GLN A 21 4.60 24.53 -9.11
C GLN A 21 4.55 23.07 -8.65
N ARG A 22 5.68 22.35 -8.72
CA ARG A 22 5.78 20.97 -8.22
C ARG A 22 5.47 20.89 -6.73
N THR A 23 5.95 21.86 -5.95
CA THR A 23 5.70 21.93 -4.51
C THR A 23 4.23 22.17 -4.22
N THR A 24 3.58 23.13 -4.89
CA THR A 24 2.14 23.40 -4.72
C THR A 24 1.28 22.19 -5.09
N VAL A 25 1.61 21.49 -6.19
CA VAL A 25 0.88 20.28 -6.59
C VAL A 25 1.08 19.17 -5.56
N ALA A 26 2.31 18.94 -5.10
CA ALA A 26 2.61 17.92 -4.10
C ALA A 26 1.87 18.20 -2.78
N GLN A 27 1.84 19.45 -2.33
CA GLN A 27 1.08 19.87 -1.14
C GLN A 27 -0.41 19.55 -1.31
N ARG A 28 -1.02 19.97 -2.42
CA ARG A 28 -2.45 19.74 -2.68
C ARG A 28 -2.81 18.25 -2.74
N VAL A 29 -1.94 17.43 -3.34
CA VAL A 29 -2.13 15.98 -3.38
C VAL A 29 -1.99 15.37 -1.99
N GLY A 30 -1.02 15.82 -1.20
CA GLY A 30 -0.85 15.41 0.19
C GLY A 30 -2.09 15.71 1.05
N ASP A 31 -2.61 16.93 0.93
CA ASP A 31 -3.81 17.36 1.65
C ASP A 31 -5.03 16.51 1.27
N LEU A 32 -5.24 16.26 -0.03
CA LEU A 32 -6.33 15.40 -0.50
C LEU A 32 -6.18 13.95 -0.06
N ALA A 33 -4.96 13.42 -0.03
CA ALA A 33 -4.69 12.07 0.46
C ALA A 33 -5.02 11.95 1.95
N GLN A 34 -4.67 12.96 2.76
CA GLN A 34 -5.00 13.00 4.18
C GLN A 34 -6.51 13.12 4.42
N GLN A 35 -7.21 13.95 3.64
CA GLN A 35 -8.67 14.03 3.69
C GLN A 35 -9.31 12.69 3.33
N ARG A 36 -8.85 12.04 2.26
CA ARG A 36 -9.33 10.71 1.87
C ARG A 36 -9.13 9.68 2.99
N ALA A 37 -7.98 9.70 3.65
CA ALA A 37 -7.71 8.79 4.78
C ALA A 37 -8.66 9.05 5.96
N SER A 38 -8.93 10.32 6.27
CA SER A 38 -9.88 10.70 7.32
C SER A 38 -11.30 10.23 7.00
N VAL A 39 -11.77 10.47 5.77
CA VAL A 39 -13.11 10.02 5.32
C VAL A 39 -13.19 8.49 5.32
N ALA A 40 -12.15 7.79 4.85
CA ALA A 40 -12.13 6.33 4.88
C ALA A 40 -12.21 5.79 6.31
N HIS A 41 -11.55 6.43 7.27
CA HIS A 41 -11.66 6.03 8.68
C HIS A 41 -13.07 6.25 9.23
N GLN A 42 -13.68 7.40 8.95
CA GLN A 42 -15.06 7.68 9.35
C GLN A 42 -16.04 6.69 8.73
N LEU A 43 -15.87 6.39 7.43
CA LEU A 43 -16.68 5.39 6.74
C LEU A 43 -16.55 4.02 7.39
N ALA A 44 -15.33 3.55 7.68
CA ALA A 44 -15.12 2.27 8.35
C ALA A 44 -15.81 2.21 9.73
N ALA A 45 -15.82 3.33 10.48
CA ALA A 45 -16.54 3.40 11.75
C ALA A 45 -18.06 3.30 11.57
N ILE A 46 -18.61 3.99 10.56
CA ILE A 46 -20.04 3.91 10.22
C ILE A 46 -20.41 2.50 9.77
N GLU A 47 -19.61 1.87 8.92
CA GLU A 47 -19.84 0.50 8.45
C GLU A 47 -19.82 -0.51 9.60
N HIS A 48 -18.93 -0.31 10.59
CA HIS A 48 -18.94 -1.11 11.81
C HIS A 48 -20.22 -0.93 12.62
N GLN A 49 -20.67 0.31 12.83
CA GLN A 49 -21.92 0.59 13.55
C GLN A 49 -23.14 0.00 12.80
N LEU A 50 -23.15 0.08 11.47
CA LEU A 50 -24.20 -0.53 10.65
C LEU A 50 -24.26 -2.04 10.88
N GLY A 51 -23.11 -2.72 10.83
CA GLY A 51 -23.09 -4.15 11.07
C GLY A 51 -23.46 -4.54 12.51
N GLU A 52 -23.14 -3.73 13.53
CA GLU A 52 -23.58 -3.95 14.92
C GLU A 52 -25.10 -3.92 15.01
N VAL A 53 -25.72 -2.87 14.45
CA VAL A 53 -27.19 -2.74 14.41
C VAL A 53 -27.81 -3.88 13.62
N LEU A 54 -27.19 -4.31 12.52
CA LEU A 54 -27.66 -5.45 11.74
C LEU A 54 -27.62 -6.74 12.57
N ALA A 55 -26.54 -7.00 13.29
CA ALA A 55 -26.41 -8.17 14.17
C ALA A 55 -27.49 -8.18 15.27
N ASP A 56 -27.75 -7.03 15.89
CA ASP A 56 -28.80 -6.88 16.91
C ASP A 56 -30.21 -7.07 16.32
N SER A 57 -30.41 -6.66 15.06
CA SER A 57 -31.70 -6.74 14.36
C SER A 57 -32.00 -8.10 13.72
N ALA A 58 -31.02 -9.02 13.66
CA ALA A 58 -31.13 -10.29 12.92
C ALA A 58 -32.26 -11.22 13.41
N GLY A 59 -32.71 -11.05 14.67
CA GLY A 59 -33.86 -11.77 15.23
C GLY A 59 -35.21 -11.08 15.02
N ILE A 60 -35.21 -9.84 14.53
CA ILE A 60 -36.40 -8.97 14.40
C ILE A 60 -36.82 -8.87 12.93
N ILE A 61 -35.86 -8.65 12.04
CA ILE A 61 -36.09 -8.43 10.61
C ILE A 61 -35.04 -9.19 9.78
N ARG A 62 -35.47 -9.78 8.67
CA ARG A 62 -34.55 -10.48 7.76
C ARG A 62 -33.81 -9.48 6.88
N ILE A 63 -32.60 -9.82 6.45
CA ILE A 63 -31.76 -8.97 5.58
C ILE A 63 -32.51 -8.58 4.29
N ASP A 64 -33.19 -9.52 3.64
CA ASP A 64 -33.94 -9.26 2.40
C ASP A 64 -35.07 -8.24 2.61
N GLU A 65 -35.75 -8.33 3.76
CA GLU A 65 -36.85 -7.43 4.11
C GLU A 65 -36.32 -6.03 4.47
N LEU A 66 -35.19 -5.96 5.17
CA LEU A 66 -34.53 -4.69 5.48
C LEU A 66 -34.04 -3.98 4.20
N ALA A 67 -33.57 -4.75 3.21
CA ALA A 67 -33.15 -4.22 1.91
C ALA A 67 -34.33 -3.54 1.18
N GLU A 68 -35.51 -4.14 1.21
CA GLU A 68 -36.73 -3.56 0.62
C GLU A 68 -37.17 -2.26 1.33
N PHE A 69 -36.99 -2.16 2.65
CA PHE A 69 -37.41 -0.97 3.40
C PHE A 69 -36.44 0.20 3.34
N THR A 70 -35.15 -0.08 3.14
CA THR A 70 -34.09 0.93 3.24
C THR A 70 -33.52 1.35 1.88
N ASP A 71 -33.95 0.68 0.80
CA ASP A 71 -33.38 0.79 -0.55
C ASP A 71 -31.86 0.51 -0.58
N VAL A 72 -31.35 -0.22 0.43
CA VAL A 72 -29.95 -0.67 0.48
C VAL A 72 -29.86 -2.11 -0.02
N PRO A 73 -28.95 -2.44 -0.95
CA PRO A 73 -28.80 -3.80 -1.44
C PRO A 73 -28.50 -4.81 -0.33
N ALA A 74 -29.13 -5.99 -0.38
CA ALA A 74 -28.88 -7.08 0.56
C ALA A 74 -27.39 -7.47 0.61
N ASP A 75 -26.69 -7.44 -0.53
CA ASP A 75 -25.24 -7.72 -0.60
C ASP A 75 -24.40 -6.77 0.26
N ASP A 76 -24.76 -5.48 0.30
CA ASP A 76 -24.07 -4.49 1.12
C ASP A 76 -24.35 -4.70 2.62
N LEU A 77 -25.60 -5.01 2.97
CA LEU A 77 -26.01 -5.35 4.34
C LEU A 77 -25.27 -6.60 4.85
N THR A 78 -25.22 -7.66 4.03
CA THR A 78 -24.46 -8.88 4.35
C THR A 78 -22.97 -8.59 4.47
N ARG A 79 -22.39 -7.76 3.58
CA ARG A 79 -20.99 -7.37 3.67
C ARG A 79 -20.67 -6.68 5.00
N TRP A 80 -21.52 -5.74 5.46
CA TRP A 80 -21.29 -5.04 6.73
C TRP A 80 -21.44 -5.97 7.93
N LEU A 81 -22.36 -6.94 7.87
CA LEU A 81 -22.52 -7.97 8.91
C LEU A 81 -21.30 -8.92 8.96
N ASP A 82 -20.84 -9.37 7.80
CA ASP A 82 -19.67 -10.27 7.69
C ASP A 82 -18.37 -9.57 8.11
N ALA A 83 -18.27 -8.26 7.89
CA ALA A 83 -17.11 -7.47 8.32
C ALA A 83 -16.93 -7.43 9.86
N LEU A 84 -18.01 -7.63 10.63
CA LEU A 84 -17.93 -7.73 12.09
C LEU A 84 -17.48 -9.09 12.61
N THR A 85 -17.72 -10.16 11.84
CA THR A 85 -17.34 -11.48 12.30
C THR A 85 -15.85 -11.67 12.02
N PRO A 86 -14.97 -11.69 13.05
CA PRO A 86 -13.58 -11.99 12.81
C PRO A 86 -13.51 -13.38 12.18
N ALA A 87 -12.96 -13.44 10.96
CA ALA A 87 -12.87 -14.67 10.18
C ALA A 87 -12.44 -15.82 11.10
N PRO A 88 -13.24 -16.90 11.21
CA PRO A 88 -13.02 -17.93 12.22
C PRO A 88 -11.61 -18.47 12.02
N ALA A 89 -10.74 -18.18 12.99
CA ALA A 89 -9.37 -18.66 12.98
C ALA A 89 -9.42 -20.18 12.86
N LYS A 90 -9.02 -20.71 11.69
CA LYS A 90 -8.87 -22.15 11.47
C LYS A 90 -7.97 -22.68 12.59
N ARG A 91 -8.58 -23.28 13.62
CA ARG A 91 -7.89 -23.92 14.73
C ARG A 91 -6.90 -24.92 14.12
N LYS A 92 -5.61 -24.57 14.14
CA LYS A 92 -4.54 -25.54 13.89
C LYS A 92 -4.68 -26.61 14.97
N LYS A 93 -5.01 -27.83 14.52
CA LYS A 93 -4.97 -29.04 15.34
C LYS A 93 -3.57 -29.14 15.95
N ALA A 94 -3.45 -28.99 17.26
CA ALA A 94 -2.19 -29.17 17.95
C ALA A 94 -1.68 -30.61 17.74
N PRO A 95 -0.40 -30.83 17.42
CA PRO A 95 0.14 -32.18 17.37
C PRO A 95 0.12 -32.74 18.79
N GLY A 96 -0.46 -33.94 18.92
CA GLY A 96 -0.74 -34.60 20.17
C GLY A 96 0.48 -34.74 21.07
N THR A 97 0.29 -34.37 22.33
CA THR A 97 1.15 -34.67 23.47
C THR A 97 1.21 -36.19 23.67
N THR A 98 2.33 -36.82 23.33
CA THR A 98 2.70 -38.11 23.93
C THR A 98 3.78 -37.87 24.98
N SER A 99 3.34 -37.95 26.23
CA SER A 99 4.19 -38.01 27.42
C SER A 99 5.08 -39.26 27.36
N GLY A 100 6.38 -39.09 27.56
CA GLY A 100 7.37 -40.18 27.54
C GLY A 100 8.60 -39.84 28.36
N THR A 101 8.53 -40.15 29.65
CA THR A 101 9.59 -40.08 30.66
C THR A 101 10.88 -40.78 30.21
N LYS A 102 12.04 -40.09 30.31
CA LYS A 102 13.22 -40.58 31.06
C LYS A 102 14.34 -39.53 31.14
N ARG A 103 14.79 -39.33 32.37
CA ARG A 103 15.88 -38.49 32.86
C ARG A 103 17.22 -39.15 32.51
N THR A 104 18.20 -38.38 32.01
CA THR A 104 19.62 -38.72 32.22
C THR A 104 20.47 -37.45 32.17
N VAL A 105 21.23 -37.27 33.25
CA VAL A 105 22.18 -36.19 33.49
C VAL A 105 23.42 -36.42 32.64
N ALA A 106 23.91 -35.37 31.98
CA ALA A 106 25.31 -35.27 31.56
C ALA A 106 25.75 -33.79 31.59
N GLU A 107 26.69 -33.50 32.48
CA GLU A 107 27.44 -32.25 32.53
C GLU A 107 28.25 -32.01 31.24
N ARG A 108 28.38 -30.75 30.78
CA ARG A 108 29.65 -29.99 30.76
C ARG A 108 29.65 -28.81 29.77
N LYS A 109 29.98 -27.66 30.36
CA LYS A 109 30.74 -26.48 29.86
C LYS A 109 30.13 -25.50 28.83
N PRO A 110 30.38 -24.17 29.02
CA PRO A 110 29.97 -23.13 28.11
C PRO A 110 31.00 -22.93 26.99
N SER A 111 30.55 -22.82 25.74
CA SER A 111 31.36 -22.37 24.62
C SER A 111 30.75 -21.11 24.00
N THR A 112 31.55 -20.06 24.09
CA THR A 112 31.72 -18.82 23.30
C THR A 112 30.82 -18.55 22.08
N PRO A 113 30.54 -17.26 21.80
CA PRO A 113 29.72 -16.81 20.67
C PRO A 113 30.38 -17.05 19.30
N PRO A 114 29.60 -17.28 18.23
CA PRO A 114 30.14 -17.43 16.89
C PRO A 114 30.61 -16.09 16.32
N THR A 115 31.87 -16.08 15.89
CA THR A 115 32.54 -15.07 15.06
C THR A 115 31.83 -14.89 13.71
N PRO A 116 31.64 -13.66 13.20
CA PRO A 116 31.14 -13.40 11.85
C PRO A 116 32.20 -13.71 10.77
N PRO A 117 31.81 -14.29 9.60
CA PRO A 117 32.73 -14.54 8.50
C PRO A 117 33.15 -13.25 7.78
N PRO A 118 34.38 -13.18 7.24
CA PRO A 118 34.90 -12.01 6.54
C PRO A 118 34.45 -11.95 5.08
N GLY A 119 34.19 -10.73 4.61
CA GLY A 119 34.51 -10.25 3.27
C GLY A 119 33.82 -10.91 2.07
N LYS A 120 32.76 -10.28 1.57
CA LYS A 120 32.54 -10.17 0.11
C LYS A 120 32.18 -8.74 -0.24
N GLU A 121 33.24 -7.99 -0.48
CA GLU A 121 33.30 -6.78 -1.28
C GLU A 121 32.48 -6.95 -2.56
N SER A 122 31.38 -6.20 -2.67
CA SER A 122 30.62 -6.08 -3.92
C SER A 122 31.06 -4.80 -4.60
N ALA A 123 31.83 -4.97 -5.67
CA ALA A 123 32.26 -3.91 -6.57
C ALA A 123 31.08 -3.12 -7.17
N PRO A 124 31.26 -1.84 -7.50
CA PRO A 124 30.22 -1.01 -8.08
C PRO A 124 29.90 -1.47 -9.52
N ARG A 125 28.62 -1.71 -9.79
CA ARG A 125 28.11 -1.87 -11.17
C ARG A 125 28.29 -0.54 -11.91
N GLY A 126 29.10 -0.59 -12.96
CA GLY A 126 29.23 0.49 -13.92
C GLY A 126 27.92 0.78 -14.67
N PRO A 127 27.79 1.99 -15.25
CA PRO A 127 26.59 2.47 -15.91
C PRO A 127 26.31 1.71 -17.21
N SER A 128 25.08 1.21 -17.33
CA SER A 128 24.53 0.68 -18.59
C SER A 128 24.27 1.82 -19.55
N MET A 129 24.94 1.79 -20.71
CA MET A 129 24.68 2.67 -21.84
C MET A 129 23.38 2.25 -22.53
N PRO A 130 22.52 3.21 -22.96
CA PRO A 130 21.31 2.92 -23.71
C PRO A 130 21.62 2.58 -25.18
N VAL A 131 20.84 1.63 -25.68
CA VAL A 131 20.83 1.09 -27.04
C VAL A 131 20.31 2.10 -28.07
N ASP A 132 21.04 2.23 -29.18
CA ASP A 132 20.61 2.84 -30.44
C ASP A 132 19.38 2.12 -31.00
N HIS A 133 18.31 2.86 -31.26
CA HIS A 133 17.33 2.51 -32.28
C HIS A 133 17.02 3.72 -33.15
N THR A 134 17.64 3.70 -34.34
CA THR A 134 17.28 4.47 -35.53
C THR A 134 16.04 3.85 -36.20
N GLY A 135 15.15 4.71 -36.70
CA GLY A 135 13.96 4.36 -37.49
C GLY A 135 12.68 4.68 -36.72
N ASP A 136 11.66 5.35 -37.23
CA ASP A 136 11.30 5.71 -38.60
C ASP A 136 10.18 6.77 -38.47
N ALA A 137 10.15 7.75 -39.36
CA ALA A 137 9.11 8.77 -39.39
C ALA A 137 7.81 8.19 -40.00
N PRO A 138 6.65 8.80 -39.70
CA PRO A 138 5.90 9.29 -40.83
C PRO A 138 5.32 10.69 -40.65
N ALA A 139 5.34 11.40 -41.78
CA ALA A 139 4.72 12.68 -42.04
C ALA A 139 3.24 12.73 -41.63
N ARG A 140 2.84 13.79 -40.93
CA ARG A 140 1.43 14.17 -40.81
C ARG A 140 1.17 15.40 -41.68
N ALA A 141 0.50 15.11 -42.79
CA ALA A 141 0.10 16.04 -43.81
C ALA A 141 -0.84 17.13 -43.31
N MET A 142 -0.66 18.30 -43.91
CA MET A 142 -1.60 19.41 -43.98
C MET A 142 -2.96 18.91 -44.51
N ALA A 143 -4.05 19.25 -43.82
CA ALA A 143 -5.39 19.19 -44.38
C ALA A 143 -6.17 20.42 -43.90
N GLN A 144 -6.14 21.43 -44.77
CA GLN A 144 -7.00 22.60 -44.79
C GLN A 144 -8.31 22.18 -45.48
N VAL A 145 -9.46 22.53 -44.90
CA VAL A 145 -10.79 22.29 -45.48
C VAL A 145 -11.66 23.51 -45.12
N PRO A 146 -12.50 24.00 -46.05
CA PRO A 146 -12.67 25.42 -46.39
C PRO A 146 -13.65 26.22 -45.52
#